data_AF-A0A7W0J5G3-F1
#
_entry.id   AF-A0A7W0J5G3-F1
#
_cell.length_a   1.000
_cell.length_b   1.000
_cell.length_c   1.000
_cell.angle_alpha   90.00
_cell.angle_beta   90.00
_cell.angle_gamma   90.00
#
_symmetry.space_group_name_H-M   'P 1'
#
loop_
_entity.id
_entity.type
_entity.pdbx_description
1 polymer ?
#
loop_
_entity_poly.entity_id
_entity_poly.type
_entity_poly.pdbx_seq_one_letter_code
_entity_poly.pdbx_strand_id
1 'polypeptide(L)'
;MFGVIKTRLGFKIMAAMVAIILVSLSTEIYMRIYFGTRDRFEIATSITREMADSIYTGIKSPMAIGDKEAIKKQLQDLRGRAKDVEVFISAFDQEITYSTHEDKIDARVGDFIHNKATRQALNQI
;
A
#
# COMPACT_ATOMS: atom_id res chain seq x y z
N MET A 1 -44.20 38.72 -30.37
CA MET A 1 -44.14 37.23 -30.32
C MET A 1 -42.71 36.65 -30.31
N PHE A 2 -41.64 37.43 -30.11
CA PHE A 2 -40.25 36.94 -30.11
C PHE A 2 -39.71 36.47 -28.74
N GLY A 3 -40.43 36.72 -27.65
CA GLY A 3 -40.01 36.33 -26.29
C GLY A 3 -40.08 34.82 -26.05
N VAL A 4 -41.18 34.17 -26.46
CA VAL A 4 -41.45 32.74 -26.19
C VAL A 4 -40.51 31.81 -26.98
N ILE A 5 -40.10 32.23 -28.19
CA ILE A 5 -39.14 31.48 -29.01
C ILE A 5 -37.72 31.56 -28.40
N LYS A 6 -37.33 32.72 -27.85
CA LYS A 6 -36.05 32.89 -27.12
C LYS A 6 -35.99 32.05 -25.84
N THR A 7 -37.08 31.91 -25.10
CA THR A 7 -37.11 31.10 -23.85
C THR A 7 -36.85 29.62 -24.12
N ARG A 8 -37.40 29.05 -25.20
CA ARG A 8 -37.13 27.65 -25.59
C ARG A 8 -35.73 27.44 -26.18
N LEU A 9 -35.17 28.43 -26.86
CA LEU A 9 -33.80 28.37 -27.39
C LEU A 9 -32.75 28.43 -26.26
N GLY A 10 -32.92 29.34 -25.29
CA GLY A 10 -31.99 29.46 -24.16
C GLY A 10 -31.92 28.20 -23.31
N PHE A 11 -33.06 27.55 -23.05
CA PHE A 11 -33.10 26.28 -22.32
C PHE A 11 -32.38 25.14 -23.05
N LYS A 12 -32.52 25.05 -24.39
CA LYS A 12 -31.79 24.06 -25.20
C LYS A 12 -30.27 24.26 -25.18
N ILE A 13 -29.81 25.51 -25.24
CA ILE A 13 -28.37 25.83 -25.18
C ILE A 13 -27.81 25.51 -23.79
N MET A 14 -28.53 25.88 -22.72
CA MET A 14 -28.13 25.58 -21.34
C MET A 14 -28.05 24.07 -21.11
N ALA A 15 -29.05 23.30 -21.59
CA ALA A 15 -29.03 21.84 -21.50
C ALA A 15 -27.84 21.22 -22.25
N ALA A 16 -27.49 21.74 -23.43
CA ALA A 16 -26.34 21.27 -24.19
C ALA A 16 -25.01 21.52 -23.47
N MET A 17 -24.83 22.70 -22.85
CA MET A 17 -23.63 23.01 -22.07
C MET A 17 -23.49 22.09 -20.85
N VAL A 18 -24.59 21.87 -20.11
CA VAL A 18 -24.60 20.94 -18.96
C VAL A 18 -24.28 19.52 -19.41
N ALA A 19 -24.84 19.07 -20.55
CA ALA A 19 -24.54 17.75 -21.10
C ALA A 19 -23.05 17.60 -21.46
N ILE A 20 -22.44 18.62 -22.07
CA ILE A 20 -21.00 18.59 -22.41
C ILE A 20 -20.15 18.51 -21.15
N ILE A 21 -20.46 19.32 -20.13
CA ILE A 21 -19.73 19.31 -18.85
C ILE A 21 -19.86 17.94 -18.19
N LEU A 22 -21.06 17.36 -18.14
CA LEU A 22 -21.31 16.04 -17.57
C LEU A 22 -20.52 14.95 -18.31
N VAL A 23 -20.51 14.97 -19.64
CA VAL A 23 -19.73 14.02 -20.46
C VAL A 23 -18.24 14.17 -20.20
N SER A 24 -17.72 15.41 -20.16
CA SER A 24 -16.31 15.68 -19.89
C SER A 24 -15.89 15.15 -18.52
N LEU A 25 -16.63 15.51 -17.46
CA LEU A 25 -16.34 15.07 -16.09
C LEU A 25 -16.44 13.55 -15.94
N SER A 26 -17.47 12.94 -16.54
CA SER A 26 -17.64 11.47 -16.48
C SER A 26 -16.48 10.75 -17.16
N THR A 27 -16.01 11.30 -18.28
CA THR A 27 -14.87 10.74 -19.02
C THR A 27 -13.58 10.83 -18.20
N GLU A 28 -13.31 11.97 -17.55
CA GLU A 28 -12.15 12.13 -16.68
C GLU A 28 -12.19 11.18 -15.48
N ILE A 29 -13.35 11.05 -14.83
CA ILE A 29 -13.54 10.13 -13.70
C ILE A 29 -13.30 8.69 -14.15
N TYR A 30 -13.87 8.30 -15.29
CA TYR A 30 -13.68 6.97 -15.85
C TYR A 30 -12.21 6.66 -16.14
N MET A 31 -11.49 7.57 -16.81
CA MET A 31 -10.06 7.39 -17.07
C MET A 31 -9.25 7.29 -15.77
N ARG A 32 -9.55 8.14 -14.78
CA ARG A 32 -8.83 8.17 -13.51
C ARG A 32 -9.04 6.89 -12.69
N ILE A 33 -10.22 6.26 -12.77
CA ILE A 33 -10.48 4.96 -12.15
C ILE A 33 -9.78 3.84 -12.91
N TYR A 34 -9.93 3.80 -14.24
CA TYR A 34 -9.41 2.71 -15.06
C TYR A 34 -7.87 2.65 -15.05
N PHE A 35 -7.20 3.79 -15.22
CA PHE A 35 -5.74 3.86 -15.21
C PHE A 35 -5.18 4.10 -13.82
N GLY A 36 -5.79 4.98 -13.02
CA GLY A 36 -5.21 5.42 -11.75
C GLY A 36 -5.18 4.34 -10.67
N THR A 37 -6.12 3.37 -10.67
CA THR A 37 -6.13 2.34 -9.62
C THR A 37 -5.09 1.25 -9.87
N ARG A 38 -4.87 0.83 -11.12
CA ARG A 38 -3.87 -0.22 -11.44
C ARG A 38 -2.45 0.30 -11.23
N ASP A 39 -2.19 1.51 -11.72
CA ASP A 39 -0.86 2.13 -11.65
C ASP A 39 -0.44 2.36 -10.20
N ARG A 40 -1.37 2.82 -9.35
CA ARG A 40 -1.10 3.00 -7.91
C ARG A 40 -0.82 1.70 -7.17
N PHE A 41 -1.47 0.60 -7.56
CA PHE A 41 -1.22 -0.69 -6.92
C PHE A 41 0.15 -1.26 -7.30
N GLU A 42 0.53 -1.11 -8.58
CA GLU A 42 1.83 -1.53 -9.07
C GLU A 42 2.96 -0.69 -8.44
N ILE A 43 2.80 0.62 -8.37
CA ILE A 43 3.73 1.54 -7.69
C ILE A 43 3.82 1.21 -6.19
N ALA A 44 2.70 0.96 -5.51
CA ALA A 44 2.71 0.57 -4.10
C ALA A 44 3.47 -0.75 -3.88
N THR A 45 3.30 -1.70 -4.81
CA THR A 45 3.98 -3.00 -4.74
C THR A 45 5.49 -2.85 -4.96
N SER A 46 5.92 -2.04 -5.93
CA SER A 46 7.35 -1.80 -6.18
C SER A 46 8.02 -1.11 -4.99
N ILE A 47 7.39 -0.06 -4.44
CA ILE A 47 7.89 0.65 -3.25
C ILE A 47 7.99 -0.31 -2.06
N THR A 48 6.99 -1.17 -1.84
CA THR A 48 7.01 -2.14 -0.73
C THR A 48 8.19 -3.10 -0.89
N ARG A 49 8.47 -3.56 -2.12
CA ARG A 49 9.59 -4.46 -2.40
C ARG A 49 10.94 -3.77 -2.19
N GLU A 50 11.11 -2.55 -2.70
CA GLU A 50 12.34 -1.76 -2.50
C GLU A 50 12.58 -1.44 -1.01
N MET A 51 11.51 -1.17 -0.27
CA MET A 51 11.59 -0.96 1.17
C MET A 51 12.04 -2.23 1.90
N ALA A 52 11.47 -3.39 1.54
CA ALA A 52 11.88 -4.67 2.10
C ALA A 52 13.36 -4.99 1.81
N ASP A 53 13.82 -4.77 0.57
CA ASP A 53 15.23 -4.96 0.19
C ASP A 53 16.18 -4.02 0.94
N SER A 54 15.76 -2.77 1.14
CA SER A 54 16.54 -1.78 1.89
C SER A 54 16.69 -2.17 3.36
N ILE A 55 15.60 -2.61 4.00
CA ILE A 55 15.61 -3.11 5.38
C ILE A 55 16.48 -4.36 5.48
N TYR A 56 16.31 -5.31 4.56
CA TYR A 56 17.11 -6.53 4.51
C TYR A 56 18.61 -6.23 4.36
N THR A 57 18.97 -5.32 3.45
CA THR A 57 20.36 -4.92 3.24
C THR A 57 20.96 -4.27 4.49
N GLY A 58 20.17 -3.44 5.20
CA GLY A 58 20.59 -2.85 6.48
C GLY A 58 20.91 -3.87 7.56
N ILE A 59 20.10 -4.92 7.66
CA ILE A 59 20.19 -5.96 8.70
C ILE A 59 21.15 -7.11 8.30
N LYS A 60 21.43 -7.27 7.00
CA LYS A 60 22.33 -8.31 6.48
C LYS A 60 23.73 -8.24 7.09
N SER A 61 24.29 -7.05 7.22
CA SER A 61 25.65 -6.87 7.78
C SER A 61 25.76 -7.32 9.23
N PRO A 62 24.91 -6.86 10.17
CA PRO A 62 24.97 -7.35 11.56
C PRO A 62 24.54 -8.82 11.69
N MET A 63 23.64 -9.33 10.83
CA MET A 63 23.32 -10.77 10.79
C MET A 63 24.52 -11.64 10.40
N ALA A 64 25.34 -11.22 9.44
CA ALA A 64 26.50 -11.99 9.00
C ALA A 64 27.58 -12.18 10.09
N ILE A 65 27.65 -11.23 11.03
CA ILE A 65 28.61 -11.22 12.14
C ILE A 65 27.97 -11.80 13.42
N GLY A 66 26.65 -12.03 13.42
CA GLY A 66 25.91 -12.54 14.58
C GLY A 66 25.69 -11.50 15.68
N ASP A 67 25.79 -10.20 15.36
CA ASP A 67 25.62 -9.11 16.32
C ASP A 67 24.14 -8.85 16.60
N LYS A 68 23.63 -9.52 17.63
CA LYS A 68 22.22 -9.43 18.04
C LYS A 68 21.83 -8.03 18.53
N GLU A 69 22.76 -7.30 19.17
CA GLU A 69 22.48 -5.96 19.69
C GLU A 69 22.35 -4.95 18.55
N ALA A 70 23.22 -5.05 17.54
CA ALA A 70 23.14 -4.19 16.35
C ALA A 70 21.83 -4.42 15.57
N ILE A 71 21.38 -5.68 15.42
CA ILE A 71 20.08 -6.00 14.80
C ILE A 71 18.94 -5.36 15.58
N LYS A 72 18.93 -5.55 16.91
CA LYS A 72 17.90 -4.99 17.79
C LYS A 72 17.85 -3.47 17.69
N LYS A 73 19.00 -2.80 17.74
CA LYS A 73 19.10 -1.35 17.62
C LYS A 73 18.59 -0.84 16.27
N GLN A 74 18.95 -1.49 15.16
CA GLN A 74 18.42 -1.14 13.83
C GLN A 74 16.90 -1.28 13.74
N LEU A 75 16.33 -2.35 14.31
CA LEU A 75 14.89 -2.56 14.34
C LEU A 75 14.16 -1.54 15.23
N GLN A 76 14.75 -1.15 16.36
CA GLN A 76 14.22 -0.08 17.21
C GLN A 76 14.28 1.29 16.51
N ASP A 77 15.39 1.60 15.83
CA ASP A 77 15.52 2.84 15.04
C ASP A 77 14.51 2.86 13.88
N LEU A 78 14.27 1.72 13.23
CA LEU A 78 13.23 1.57 12.21
C LEU A 78 11.85 1.87 12.78
N ARG A 79 11.50 1.34 13.96
CA ARG A 79 10.23 1.65 14.64
C ARG A 79 10.09 3.14 14.95
N GLY A 80 11.17 3.80 15.34
CA GLY A 80 11.19 5.23 15.62
C GLY A 80 10.94 6.10 14.38
N ARG A 81 11.46 5.68 13.22
CA ARG A 81 11.38 6.43 11.95
C ARG A 81 10.17 6.06 11.09
N ALA A 82 9.70 4.83 11.17
CA ALA A 82 8.63 4.28 10.35
C ALA A 82 7.52 3.68 11.23
N LYS A 83 6.66 4.55 11.78
CA LYS A 83 5.63 4.20 12.78
C LYS A 83 4.61 3.16 12.30
N ASP A 84 4.36 3.08 11.00
CA ASP A 84 3.39 2.17 10.38
C ASP A 84 4.04 0.94 9.71
N VAL A 85 5.34 0.72 9.96
CA VAL A 85 6.08 -0.41 9.38
C VAL A 85 6.48 -1.38 10.49
N GLU A 86 5.92 -2.59 10.43
CA GLU A 86 6.32 -3.70 11.28
C GLU A 86 7.22 -4.65 10.51
N VAL A 87 8.41 -4.91 11.04
CA VAL A 87 9.35 -5.90 10.48
C VAL A 87 9.44 -7.08 11.42
N PHE A 88 9.32 -8.27 10.85
CA PHE A 88 9.47 -9.57 11.50
C PHE A 88 10.54 -10.36 10.78
N ILE A 89 11.48 -10.92 11.53
CA ILE A 89 12.50 -11.84 11.05
C ILE A 89 12.24 -13.16 11.75
N SER A 90 11.89 -14.18 10.96
CA SER A 90 11.63 -15.53 11.47
C SER A 90 12.63 -16.54 10.93
N ALA A 91 12.85 -17.60 11.69
CA ALA A 91 13.53 -18.78 11.20
C ALA A 91 12.59 -19.65 10.36
N PHE A 92 13.09 -20.78 9.85
CA PHE A 92 12.34 -21.70 8.98
C PHE A 92 11.12 -22.34 9.66
N ASP A 93 11.10 -22.38 10.99
CA ASP A 93 10.00 -22.85 11.84
C ASP A 93 8.85 -21.83 11.99
N GLN A 94 8.96 -20.66 11.33
CA GLN A 94 8.00 -19.55 11.40
C GLN A 94 7.96 -18.86 12.77
N GLU A 95 8.91 -19.14 13.65
CA GLU A 95 9.08 -18.47 14.94
C GLU A 95 9.82 -17.16 14.75
N ILE A 96 9.29 -16.07 15.33
CA ILE A 96 9.87 -14.73 15.20
C ILE A 96 11.12 -14.64 16.08
N THR A 97 12.29 -14.60 15.45
CA THR A 97 13.59 -14.44 16.13
C THR A 97 13.91 -12.97 16.43
N TYR A 98 13.52 -12.05 15.55
CA TYR A 98 13.68 -10.61 15.77
C TYR A 98 12.46 -9.85 15.26
N SER A 99 12.09 -8.78 15.96
CA SER A 99 11.02 -7.89 15.53
C SER A 99 11.28 -6.45 15.95
N THR A 100 10.72 -5.51 15.19
CA THR A 100 10.50 -4.12 15.62
C THR A 100 9.75 -4.02 16.95
N HIS A 101 8.91 -5.01 17.23
CA HIS A 101 8.08 -5.13 18.42
C HIS A 101 8.57 -6.31 19.26
N GLU A 102 9.33 -6.01 20.32
CA GLU A 102 9.93 -7.04 21.19
C GLU A 102 8.88 -7.93 21.88
N ASP A 103 7.67 -7.41 22.07
CA ASP A 103 6.51 -8.14 22.60
C ASP A 103 5.98 -9.24 21.66
N LYS A 104 6.46 -9.28 20.41
CA LYS A 104 6.07 -10.26 19.38
C LYS A 104 7.17 -11.28 19.07
N ILE A 105 8.27 -11.28 19.82
CA ILE A 105 9.32 -12.30 19.74
C ILE A 105 8.77 -13.62 20.30
N ASP A 106 9.21 -14.76 19.76
CA ASP A 106 8.76 -16.14 20.08
C ASP A 106 7.29 -16.44 19.71
N ALA A 107 6.60 -15.51 19.04
CA ALA A 107 5.30 -15.75 18.43
C ALA A 107 5.45 -16.25 16.99
N ARG A 108 4.39 -16.87 16.44
CA ARG A 108 4.41 -17.34 15.05
C ARG A 108 4.05 -16.22 14.09
N VAL A 109 4.79 -16.09 12.98
CA VAL A 109 4.51 -15.08 11.94
C VAL A 109 3.07 -15.17 11.43
N GLY A 110 2.51 -16.37 11.35
CA GLY A 110 1.14 -16.62 10.91
C GLY A 110 0.06 -15.94 11.76
N ASP A 111 0.33 -15.64 13.03
CA ASP A 111 -0.63 -15.03 13.95
C ASP A 111 -0.84 -13.54 13.65
N PHE A 112 0.14 -12.89 13.03
CA PHE A 112 0.11 -11.46 12.69
C PHE A 112 -0.30 -11.19 11.23
N ILE A 113 -0.35 -12.23 10.39
CA ILE A 113 -0.76 -12.10 9.00
C ILE A 113 -2.29 -12.15 8.90
N HIS A 114 -2.88 -11.03 8.51
CA HIS A 114 -4.33 -10.91 8.39
C HIS A 114 -4.86 -11.61 7.11
N ASN A 115 -4.04 -11.71 6.07
CA ASN A 115 -4.41 -12.33 4.80
C ASN A 115 -4.51 -13.87 4.93
N LYS A 116 -5.70 -14.43 4.64
CA LYS A 116 -5.94 -15.88 4.72
C LYS A 116 -5.15 -16.69 3.69
N ALA A 117 -5.00 -16.18 2.47
CA ALA A 117 -4.25 -16.85 1.41
C ALA A 117 -2.75 -16.91 1.75
N THR A 118 -2.20 -15.81 2.27
CA THR A 118 -0.80 -15.75 2.72
C THR A 118 -0.56 -16.69 3.91
N ARG A 119 -1.48 -16.75 4.89
CA ARG A 119 -1.40 -17.71 6.00
C ARG A 119 -1.43 -19.17 5.53
N GLN A 120 -2.29 -19.48 4.56
CA GLN A 120 -2.35 -20.83 3.99
C GLN A 120 -1.07 -21.19 3.24
N ALA A 121 -0.52 -20.26 2.46
CA ALA A 121 0.74 -20.48 1.75
C ALA A 121 1.92 -20.70 2.71
N LEU A 122 1.97 -19.97 3.83
CA LEU A 122 2.98 -20.17 4.87
C LEU A 122 2.89 -21.54 5.54
N ASN A 123 1.69 -22.04 5.81
CA ASN A 123 1.49 -23.35 6.43
C ASN A 123 1.71 -24.55 5.49
N GLN A 124 1.96 -24.30 4.20
CA GLN A 124 2.25 -25.32 3.18
C GLN A 124 3.75 -25.50 2.92
N ILE A 125 4.59 -24.64 3.50
CA ILE A 125 6.06 -24.72 3.50
C ILE A 125 6.49 -25.53 4.71
#